data_AF-A0A3L7PSP6-F1
#
_entry.id   AF-A0A3L7PSP6-F1
#
_cell.length_a   1.000
_cell.length_b   1.000
_cell.length_c   1.000
_cell.angle_alpha   90.00
_cell.angle_beta   90.00
_cell.angle_gamma   90.00
#
_symmetry.space_group_name_H-M   'P 1'
#
loop_
_entity.id
_entity.type
_entity.pdbx_description
1 polymer ?
#
loop_
_entity_poly.entity_id
_entity_poly.type
_entity_poly.pdbx_seq_one_letter_code
_entity_poly.pdbx_strand_id
1 'polypeptide(L)'
;MYVAPRAPSNEWNLWHQAPVDQLFDRLIEDLVICERVDPDRVYLMGYSAGGDGVYQLAPRMADRFAAASMMAGHPNDARPEGLRNLPFAIHVGGNDGAFDRNKVAAQWGVMLDALAQSDPGAYVHQVEVHAGKGHWMDREDASAVPWMAKYTRNARPQKVVWVQDDVTHPRFYWLAVDEPKQGQRIVAERQGQEINILDAPPALALRILLDDAMLDLDKDVRVTQQGKELFVGRVPRSKAVIERTLQDRYDPKAAFTAEVKVITAAAPVLAPAPTAPTAPAAPVADAPASSPH
;
A
#
# COMPACT_ATOMS: atom_id res chain seq x y z
N MET A 1 9.71 -7.65 18.70
CA MET A 1 9.00 -8.93 18.44
C MET A 1 9.23 -9.31 16.98
N TYR A 2 9.35 -10.60 16.67
CA TYR A 2 9.49 -11.10 15.29
C TYR A 2 8.53 -12.29 15.12
N VAL A 3 7.74 -12.27 14.05
CA VAL A 3 6.78 -13.33 13.71
C VAL A 3 6.99 -13.69 12.24
N ALA A 4 7.03 -14.98 11.94
CA ALA A 4 7.16 -15.51 10.58
C ALA A 4 5.97 -16.44 10.29
N PRO A 5 4.82 -15.89 9.85
CA PRO A 5 3.67 -16.72 9.54
C PRO A 5 3.94 -17.57 8.29
N ARG A 6 3.36 -18.76 8.24
CA ARG A 6 3.21 -19.52 6.99
C ARG A 6 2.01 -18.96 6.24
N ALA A 7 2.09 -18.85 4.92
CA ALA A 7 0.92 -18.52 4.13
C ALA A 7 -0.21 -19.55 4.33
N PRO A 8 -1.48 -19.12 4.25
CA PRO A 8 -2.64 -19.99 4.44
C PRO A 8 -2.77 -21.10 3.39
N SER A 9 -2.04 -21.01 2.26
CA SER A 9 -2.21 -21.89 1.12
C SER A 9 -0.88 -22.39 0.53
N ASN A 10 -0.98 -23.35 -0.41
CA ASN A 10 0.16 -23.95 -1.10
C ASN A 10 0.16 -23.65 -2.61
N GLU A 11 -0.76 -22.83 -3.12
CA GLU A 11 -0.74 -22.44 -4.54
C GLU A 11 0.42 -21.49 -4.84
N TRP A 12 0.76 -21.35 -6.13
CA TRP A 12 1.85 -20.47 -6.57
C TRP A 12 1.66 -19.00 -6.15
N ASN A 13 0.42 -18.54 -5.98
CA ASN A 13 0.06 -17.17 -5.61
C ASN A 13 -0.30 -17.04 -4.11
N LEU A 14 0.26 -17.90 -3.25
CA LEU A 14 -0.10 -18.05 -1.83
C LEU A 14 -0.19 -16.74 -1.01
N TRP A 15 0.54 -15.69 -1.38
CA TRP A 15 0.51 -14.38 -0.68
C TRP A 15 -0.40 -13.33 -1.34
N HIS A 16 -0.96 -13.63 -2.51
CA HIS A 16 -1.82 -12.72 -3.27
C HIS A 16 -3.29 -12.88 -2.87
N GLN A 17 -3.66 -14.01 -2.27
CA GLN A 17 -5.06 -14.37 -2.04
C GLN A 17 -5.71 -13.54 -0.93
N ALA A 18 -6.99 -13.23 -1.07
CA ALA A 18 -7.76 -12.42 -0.12
C ALA A 18 -7.68 -12.87 1.36
N PRO A 19 -7.61 -14.18 1.71
CA PRO A 19 -7.46 -14.59 3.11
C PRO A 19 -6.14 -14.16 3.76
N VAL A 20 -5.10 -13.83 2.98
CA VAL A 20 -3.80 -13.37 3.49
C VAL A 20 -3.94 -12.01 4.18
N ASP A 21 -4.73 -11.12 3.60
CA ASP A 21 -4.92 -9.77 4.12
C ASP A 21 -5.65 -9.81 5.46
N GLN A 22 -6.66 -10.68 5.57
CA GLN A 22 -7.36 -10.96 6.84
C GLN A 22 -6.42 -11.56 7.89
N LEU A 23 -5.52 -12.47 7.49
CA LEU A 23 -4.51 -13.03 8.38
C LEU A 23 -3.61 -11.92 8.93
N PHE A 24 -3.10 -11.02 8.08
CA PHE A 24 -2.21 -9.94 8.52
C PHE A 24 -2.94 -8.89 9.36
N ASP A 25 -4.13 -8.45 8.95
CA ASP A 25 -4.94 -7.52 9.73
C ASP A 25 -5.19 -8.11 11.13
N ARG A 26 -5.66 -9.37 11.21
CA ARG A 26 -5.94 -10.01 12.50
C ARG A 26 -4.68 -10.19 13.35
N LEU A 27 -3.57 -10.63 12.74
CA LEU A 27 -2.30 -10.82 13.43
C LEU A 27 -1.80 -9.49 14.02
N ILE A 28 -1.82 -8.41 13.24
CA ILE A 28 -1.38 -7.09 13.70
C ILE A 28 -2.26 -6.63 14.87
N GLU A 29 -3.58 -6.76 14.75
CA GLU A 29 -4.53 -6.38 15.79
C GLU A 29 -4.29 -7.15 17.10
N ASP A 30 -4.15 -8.48 17.02
CA ASP A 30 -3.90 -9.31 18.19
C ASP A 30 -2.56 -8.95 18.85
N LEU A 31 -1.52 -8.64 18.09
CA LEU A 31 -0.22 -8.23 18.64
C LEU A 31 -0.25 -6.81 19.25
N VAL A 32 -1.02 -5.90 18.68
CA VAL A 32 -1.22 -4.56 19.27
C VAL A 32 -1.96 -4.70 20.61
N ILE A 33 -3.01 -5.52 20.66
CA ILE A 33 -3.86 -5.68 21.86
C ILE A 33 -3.15 -6.51 22.94
N CYS A 34 -2.64 -7.69 22.60
CA CYS A 34 -2.13 -8.66 23.56
C CYS A 34 -0.67 -8.39 23.92
N GLU A 35 0.13 -7.90 22.97
CA GLU A 35 1.59 -7.79 23.10
C GLU A 35 2.08 -6.33 23.14
N ARG A 36 1.15 -5.36 23.10
CA ARG A 36 1.45 -3.91 23.13
C ARG A 36 2.40 -3.48 22.01
N VAL A 37 2.32 -4.13 20.86
CA VAL A 37 3.01 -3.67 19.66
C VAL A 37 2.53 -2.26 19.32
N ASP A 38 3.47 -1.37 19.01
CA ASP A 38 3.15 -0.04 18.51
C ASP A 38 2.64 -0.17 17.06
N PRO A 39 1.38 0.20 16.76
CA PRO A 39 0.83 0.08 15.41
C PRO A 39 1.56 0.97 14.39
N ASP A 40 2.31 1.98 14.84
CA ASP A 40 3.13 2.81 13.97
C ASP A 40 4.54 2.26 13.73
N ARG A 41 4.85 1.07 14.27
CA ARG A 41 6.16 0.39 14.15
C ARG A 41 6.03 -1.08 13.77
N VAL A 42 5.11 -1.37 12.86
CA VAL A 42 4.95 -2.68 12.22
C VAL A 42 5.69 -2.68 10.90
N TYR A 43 6.51 -3.70 10.63
CA TYR A 43 7.33 -3.79 9.42
C TYR A 43 7.05 -5.12 8.71
N LEU A 44 7.05 -5.10 7.38
CA LEU A 44 6.83 -6.30 6.56
C LEU A 44 8.11 -6.63 5.77
N MET A 45 8.63 -7.85 5.87
CA MET A 45 9.73 -8.29 5.01
C MET A 45 9.59 -9.75 4.63
N GLY A 46 10.17 -10.12 3.49
CA GLY A 46 9.99 -11.47 2.94
C GLY A 46 11.06 -11.80 1.92
N TYR A 47 11.46 -13.08 1.92
CA TYR A 47 12.52 -13.60 1.06
C TYR A 47 11.95 -14.62 0.06
N SER A 48 12.39 -14.58 -1.20
CA SER A 48 11.95 -15.51 -2.25
C SER A 48 10.43 -15.45 -2.45
N ALA A 49 9.70 -16.56 -2.27
CA ALA A 49 8.24 -16.55 -2.27
C ALA A 49 7.64 -15.53 -1.29
N GLY A 50 8.29 -15.29 -0.14
CA GLY A 50 7.90 -14.22 0.78
C GLY A 50 8.14 -12.82 0.17
N GLY A 51 9.17 -12.66 -0.65
CA GLY A 51 9.45 -11.44 -1.41
C GLY A 51 8.38 -11.17 -2.47
N ASP A 52 7.91 -12.21 -3.17
CA ASP A 52 6.74 -12.10 -4.07
C ASP A 52 5.53 -11.54 -3.30
N GLY A 53 5.30 -12.07 -2.09
CA GLY A 53 4.26 -11.58 -1.19
C GLY A 53 4.46 -10.12 -0.76
N VAL A 54 5.68 -9.69 -0.46
CA VAL A 54 5.94 -8.29 -0.07
C VAL A 54 5.65 -7.32 -1.23
N TYR A 55 6.02 -7.67 -2.46
CA TYR A 55 5.67 -6.85 -3.63
C TYR A 55 4.16 -6.62 -3.77
N GLN A 56 3.35 -7.63 -3.42
CA GLN A 56 1.90 -7.62 -3.60
C GLN A 56 1.19 -6.97 -2.40
N LEU A 57 1.61 -7.30 -1.19
CA LEU A 57 0.99 -6.81 0.06
C LEU A 57 1.36 -5.36 0.36
N ALA A 58 2.62 -4.95 0.13
CA ALA A 58 3.09 -3.64 0.55
C ALA A 58 2.33 -2.47 -0.12
N PRO A 59 2.03 -2.48 -1.44
CA PRO A 59 1.27 -1.40 -2.07
C PRO A 59 -0.20 -1.37 -1.64
N ARG A 60 -0.86 -2.53 -1.51
CA ARG A 60 -2.31 -2.61 -1.21
C ARG A 60 -2.64 -2.52 0.28
N MET A 61 -1.69 -2.84 1.16
CA MET A 61 -1.80 -2.73 2.63
C MET A 61 -0.84 -1.67 3.20
N ALA A 62 -0.44 -0.68 2.40
CA ALA A 62 0.58 0.30 2.78
C ALA A 62 0.30 1.04 4.10
N ASP A 63 -0.98 1.22 4.43
CA ASP A 63 -1.46 1.90 5.63
C ASP A 63 -1.44 1.05 6.91
N ARG A 64 -0.83 -0.14 6.85
CA ARG A 64 -0.59 -1.05 7.99
C ARG A 64 0.85 -0.99 8.47
N PHE A 65 1.78 -0.53 7.63
CA PHE A 65 3.22 -0.73 7.84
C PHE A 65 3.98 0.60 7.94
N ALA A 66 5.06 0.58 8.71
CA ALA A 66 6.01 1.67 8.84
C ALA A 66 7.08 1.65 7.73
N ALA A 67 7.47 0.46 7.28
CA ALA A 67 8.28 0.21 6.10
C ALA A 67 8.12 -1.26 5.68
N ALA A 68 8.49 -1.57 4.44
CA ALA A 68 8.56 -2.95 3.96
C ALA A 68 9.84 -3.23 3.16
N SER A 69 10.27 -4.49 3.12
CA SER A 69 11.45 -4.93 2.39
C SER A 69 11.21 -6.23 1.64
N MET A 70 11.36 -6.18 0.33
CA MET A 70 11.32 -7.32 -0.56
C MET A 70 12.73 -7.84 -0.78
N MET A 71 12.94 -9.15 -0.60
CA MET A 71 14.21 -9.81 -0.88
C MET A 71 14.03 -10.99 -1.85
N ALA A 72 14.78 -11.01 -2.95
CA ALA A 72 14.85 -12.09 -3.94
C ALA A 72 13.48 -12.60 -4.48
N GLY A 73 12.46 -11.74 -4.49
CA GLY A 73 11.13 -11.99 -5.03
C GLY A 73 10.93 -11.40 -6.42
N HIS A 74 9.76 -11.67 -6.99
CA HIS A 74 9.29 -11.18 -8.27
C HIS A 74 7.93 -10.46 -8.08
N PRO A 75 7.74 -9.27 -8.65
CA PRO A 75 6.54 -8.48 -8.42
C PRO A 75 5.30 -9.03 -9.11
N ASN A 76 5.48 -9.85 -10.15
CA ASN A 76 4.40 -10.29 -11.04
C ASN A 76 3.67 -9.07 -11.62
N ASP A 77 2.37 -8.93 -11.36
CA ASP A 77 1.52 -7.83 -11.78
C ASP A 77 1.43 -6.67 -10.78
N ALA A 78 2.17 -6.74 -9.66
CA ALA A 78 2.17 -5.68 -8.65
C ALA A 78 2.58 -4.32 -9.23
N ARG A 79 2.05 -3.28 -8.61
CA ARG A 79 2.16 -1.89 -9.05
C ARG A 79 2.73 -0.99 -7.95
N PRO A 80 3.78 -0.18 -8.21
CA PRO A 80 4.43 0.62 -7.17
C PRO A 80 3.62 1.85 -6.70
N GLU A 81 2.56 2.24 -7.40
CA GLU A 81 1.83 3.49 -7.13
C GLU A 81 1.23 3.55 -5.72
N GLY A 82 0.84 2.41 -5.14
CA GLY A 82 0.32 2.33 -3.77
C GLY A 82 1.37 2.59 -2.69
N LEU A 83 2.67 2.54 -3.03
CA LEU A 83 3.78 2.71 -2.09
C LEU A 83 4.08 4.17 -1.74
N ARG A 84 3.29 5.14 -2.22
CA ARG A 84 3.56 6.58 -2.05
C ARG A 84 3.99 6.96 -0.63
N ASN A 85 3.31 6.38 0.37
CA ASN A 85 3.50 6.71 1.78
C ASN A 85 4.20 5.61 2.59
N LEU A 86 4.65 4.53 1.94
CA LEU A 86 5.33 3.40 2.59
C LEU A 86 6.79 3.33 2.11
N PRO A 87 7.76 3.55 3.00
CA PRO A 87 9.16 3.26 2.71
C PRO A 87 9.35 1.81 2.25
N PHE A 88 9.92 1.61 1.06
CA PHE A 88 10.04 0.29 0.43
C PHE A 88 11.48 -0.04 0.01
N ALA A 89 12.02 -1.14 0.51
CA ALA A 89 13.34 -1.65 0.14
C ALA A 89 13.22 -2.86 -0.80
N ILE A 90 14.14 -2.95 -1.77
CA ILE A 90 14.26 -4.04 -2.75
C ILE A 90 15.70 -4.55 -2.68
N HIS A 91 15.88 -5.82 -2.36
CA HIS A 91 17.18 -6.50 -2.37
C HIS A 91 17.11 -7.72 -3.29
N VAL A 92 18.05 -7.84 -4.22
CA VAL A 92 18.16 -9.01 -5.10
C VAL A 92 19.61 -9.30 -5.44
N GLY A 93 19.95 -10.57 -5.64
CA GLY A 93 21.29 -10.92 -6.14
C GLY A 93 21.46 -10.54 -7.61
N GLY A 94 22.61 -9.96 -7.97
CA GLY A 94 22.92 -9.60 -9.35
C GLY A 94 22.95 -10.79 -10.32
N ASN A 95 23.19 -12.00 -9.81
CA ASN A 95 23.15 -13.27 -10.53
C ASN A 95 21.82 -14.05 -10.30
N ASP A 96 20.84 -13.50 -9.56
CA ASP A 96 19.51 -14.12 -9.42
C ASP A 96 18.66 -13.85 -10.67
N GLY A 97 19.00 -14.54 -11.76
CA GLY A 97 18.35 -14.40 -13.06
C GLY A 97 17.09 -15.24 -13.25
N ALA A 98 16.68 -16.04 -12.25
CA ALA A 98 15.44 -16.81 -12.34
C ALA A 98 14.26 -15.86 -12.48
N PHE A 99 13.39 -16.09 -13.48
CA PHE A 99 12.27 -15.20 -13.81
C PHE A 99 12.67 -13.74 -14.02
N ASP A 100 13.92 -13.49 -14.44
CA ASP A 100 14.48 -12.14 -14.60
C ASP A 100 14.40 -11.25 -13.33
N ARG A 101 14.34 -11.84 -12.12
CA ARG A 101 14.21 -11.11 -10.85
C ARG A 101 15.19 -9.95 -10.70
N ASN A 102 16.47 -10.17 -10.99
CA ASN A 102 17.50 -9.13 -10.93
C ASN A 102 17.20 -7.93 -11.85
N LYS A 103 16.75 -8.20 -13.08
CA LYS A 103 16.40 -7.16 -14.07
C LYS A 103 15.11 -6.44 -13.66
N VAL A 104 14.10 -7.18 -13.23
CA VAL A 104 12.80 -6.63 -12.84
C VAL A 104 12.92 -5.78 -11.57
N ALA A 105 13.73 -6.19 -10.60
CA ALA A 105 14.05 -5.37 -9.43
C ALA A 105 14.74 -4.05 -9.81
N ALA A 106 15.70 -4.09 -10.75
CA ALA A 106 16.34 -2.87 -11.27
C ALA A 106 15.33 -1.97 -11.99
N GLN A 107 14.41 -2.54 -12.78
CA GLN A 107 13.33 -1.79 -13.43
C GLN A 107 12.38 -1.15 -12.41
N TRP A 108 12.03 -1.84 -11.34
CA TRP A 108 11.26 -1.28 -10.22
C TRP A 108 11.97 -0.10 -9.57
N GLY A 109 13.31 -0.16 -9.42
CA GLY A 109 14.10 1.00 -8.99
C GLY A 109 13.90 2.21 -9.89
N VAL A 110 13.99 2.04 -11.21
CA VAL A 110 13.73 3.12 -12.18
C VAL A 110 12.29 3.67 -12.07
N MET A 111 11.30 2.80 -11.87
CA MET A 111 9.91 3.24 -11.67
C MET A 111 9.74 4.05 -10.39
N LEU A 112 10.36 3.61 -9.28
CA LEU A 112 10.31 4.31 -8.00
C LEU A 112 11.07 5.65 -8.05
N ASP A 113 12.21 5.71 -8.74
CA ASP A 113 12.93 6.96 -9.02
C ASP A 113 12.03 7.96 -9.77
N ALA A 114 11.35 7.51 -10.84
CA ALA A 114 10.46 8.36 -11.62
C ALA A 114 9.26 8.85 -10.79
N LEU A 115 8.68 7.97 -9.96
CA LEU A 115 7.58 8.32 -9.06
C LEU A 115 8.04 9.35 -8.01
N ALA A 116 9.17 9.13 -7.36
CA ALA A 116 9.77 10.04 -6.38
C ALA A 116 10.14 11.39 -7.00
N GLN A 117 10.63 11.41 -8.24
CA GLN A 117 10.94 12.63 -8.98
C GLN A 117 9.67 13.45 -9.29
N SER A 118 8.54 12.78 -9.59
CA SER A 118 7.26 13.42 -9.89
C SER A 118 6.48 13.88 -8.65
N ASP A 119 6.78 13.34 -7.47
CA ASP A 119 6.14 13.67 -6.19
C ASP A 119 7.21 13.80 -5.08
N PRO A 120 7.92 14.94 -5.01
CA PRO A 120 9.07 15.11 -4.12
C PRO A 120 8.74 14.81 -2.65
N GLY A 121 9.54 13.94 -2.03
CA GLY A 121 9.34 13.49 -0.64
C GLY A 121 8.39 12.29 -0.49
N ALA A 122 7.82 11.79 -1.57
CA ALA A 122 7.06 10.53 -1.61
C ALA A 122 7.90 9.37 -2.15
N TYR A 123 7.36 8.15 -2.05
CA TYR A 123 7.98 6.91 -2.55
C TYR A 123 9.41 6.71 -2.02
N VAL A 124 9.62 6.91 -0.72
CA VAL A 124 10.93 6.65 -0.10
C VAL A 124 11.33 5.21 -0.37
N HIS A 125 12.48 5.00 -1.00
CA HIS A 125 12.89 3.66 -1.39
C HIS A 125 14.39 3.43 -1.29
N GLN A 126 14.77 2.15 -1.24
CA GLN A 126 16.13 1.67 -1.37
C GLN A 126 16.12 0.47 -2.32
N VAL A 127 16.96 0.49 -3.36
CA VAL A 127 17.11 -0.65 -4.27
C VAL A 127 18.57 -1.07 -4.31
N GLU A 128 18.81 -2.35 -4.02
CA GLU A 128 20.14 -2.93 -3.99
C GLU A 128 20.18 -4.22 -4.82
N VAL A 129 20.94 -4.18 -5.91
CA VAL A 129 21.28 -5.36 -6.71
C VAL A 129 22.68 -5.81 -6.30
N HIS A 130 22.77 -6.85 -5.49
CA HIS A 130 24.00 -7.32 -4.87
C HIS A 130 24.91 -8.01 -5.90
N ALA A 131 25.95 -7.29 -6.36
CA ALA A 131 26.85 -7.79 -7.40
C ALA A 131 27.49 -9.14 -7.04
N GLY A 132 27.47 -10.09 -7.97
CA GLY A 132 28.04 -11.43 -7.78
C GLY A 132 27.21 -12.38 -6.91
N LYS A 133 26.13 -11.92 -6.26
CA LYS A 133 25.24 -12.76 -5.45
C LYS A 133 24.17 -13.44 -6.28
N GLY A 134 23.86 -14.70 -5.96
CA GLY A 134 22.73 -15.43 -6.55
C GLY A 134 21.44 -15.21 -5.75
N HIS A 135 20.55 -16.20 -5.79
CA HIS A 135 19.28 -16.15 -5.03
C HIS A 135 19.49 -15.93 -3.52
N TRP A 136 20.60 -16.43 -2.98
CA TRP A 136 21.05 -16.17 -1.62
C TRP A 136 22.10 -15.04 -1.62
N MET A 137 21.83 -13.97 -0.86
CA MET A 137 22.65 -12.76 -0.82
C MET A 137 23.64 -12.73 0.36
N ASP A 138 23.91 -13.87 0.99
CA ASP A 138 24.84 -14.01 2.12
C ASP A 138 24.61 -13.03 3.28
N ARG A 139 23.34 -12.69 3.53
CA ARG A 139 22.88 -11.71 4.54
C ARG A 139 23.24 -10.25 4.26
N GLU A 140 23.72 -9.92 3.07
CA GLU A 140 23.91 -8.50 2.70
C GLU A 140 22.58 -7.75 2.68
N ASP A 141 21.48 -8.44 2.36
CA ASP A 141 20.10 -7.96 2.43
C ASP A 141 19.62 -7.62 3.85
N ALA A 142 20.32 -8.07 4.90
CA ALA A 142 20.03 -7.70 6.28
C ALA A 142 20.23 -6.20 6.55
N SER A 143 20.89 -5.47 5.65
CA SER A 143 21.00 -4.01 5.67
C SER A 143 19.63 -3.31 5.62
N ALA A 144 18.59 -3.99 5.09
CA ALA A 144 17.21 -3.51 5.08
C ALA A 144 16.64 -3.30 6.49
N VAL A 145 17.03 -4.11 7.47
CA VAL A 145 16.47 -4.04 8.84
C VAL A 145 16.80 -2.71 9.53
N PRO A 146 18.07 -2.28 9.66
CA PRO A 146 18.40 -0.98 10.22
C PRO A 146 17.94 0.19 9.33
N TRP A 147 17.71 -0.02 8.04
CA TRP A 147 17.10 0.99 7.17
C TRP A 147 15.60 1.18 7.50
N MET A 148 14.82 0.10 7.51
CA MET A 148 13.39 0.12 7.86
C MET A 148 13.14 0.71 9.25
N ALA A 149 13.99 0.39 10.23
CA ALA A 149 13.85 0.84 11.62
C ALA A 149 13.91 2.36 11.81
N LYS A 150 14.35 3.13 10.80
CA LYS A 150 14.37 4.60 10.80
C LYS A 150 12.99 5.21 10.58
N TYR A 151 12.03 4.42 10.10
CA TYR A 151 10.71 4.89 9.71
C TYR A 151 9.64 4.45 10.71
N THR A 152 8.61 5.29 10.82
CA THR A 152 7.37 5.04 11.54
C THR A 152 6.21 5.30 10.59
N ARG A 153 5.14 4.53 10.72
CA ARG A 153 3.95 4.69 9.88
C ARG A 153 3.34 6.07 10.05
N ASN A 154 2.84 6.62 8.94
CA ASN A 154 1.98 7.80 8.96
C ASN A 154 0.55 7.39 8.60
N ALA A 155 -0.33 7.22 9.59
CA ALA A 155 -1.73 6.84 9.37
C ALA A 155 -2.56 7.95 8.67
N ARG A 156 -2.07 9.19 8.62
CA ARG A 156 -2.76 10.37 8.10
C ARG A 156 -1.89 11.14 7.11
N PRO A 157 -1.43 10.51 6.02
CA PRO A 157 -0.58 11.20 5.05
C PRO A 157 -1.31 12.38 4.44
N GLN A 158 -0.56 13.38 3.96
CA GLN A 158 -1.16 14.54 3.29
C GLN A 158 -1.74 14.19 1.92
N LYS A 159 -1.23 13.14 1.26
CA LYS A 159 -1.72 12.70 -0.04
C LYS A 159 -1.74 11.18 -0.10
N VAL A 160 -2.80 10.65 -0.67
CA VAL A 160 -3.06 9.21 -0.81
C VAL A 160 -3.14 8.90 -2.30
N VAL A 161 -2.44 7.85 -2.70
CA VAL A 161 -2.58 7.21 -4.01
C VAL A 161 -3.07 5.79 -3.73
N TRP A 162 -4.35 5.56 -3.97
CA TRP A 162 -5.00 4.29 -3.73
C TRP A 162 -5.24 3.60 -5.06
N VAL A 163 -4.63 2.43 -5.24
CA VAL A 163 -4.89 1.56 -6.39
C VAL A 163 -5.46 0.26 -5.85
N GLN A 164 -6.63 -0.14 -6.35
CA GLN A 164 -7.26 -1.41 -6.02
C GLN A 164 -6.59 -2.52 -6.82
N ASP A 165 -6.10 -3.53 -6.11
CA ASP A 165 -5.54 -4.73 -6.72
C ASP A 165 -6.65 -5.76 -7.04
N ASP A 166 -6.26 -6.97 -7.43
CA ASP A 166 -7.15 -8.14 -7.55
C ASP A 166 -7.90 -8.43 -6.24
N VAL A 167 -7.22 -8.27 -5.10
CA VAL A 167 -7.85 -8.19 -3.77
C VAL A 167 -8.13 -6.75 -3.42
N THR A 168 -9.42 -6.44 -3.39
CA THR A 168 -9.90 -5.09 -3.14
C THR A 168 -10.11 -4.81 -1.65
N HIS A 169 -9.97 -3.54 -1.27
CA HIS A 169 -10.19 -3.08 0.09
C HIS A 169 -11.24 -1.96 0.12
N PRO A 170 -12.11 -1.90 1.14
CA PRO A 170 -13.09 -0.83 1.27
C PRO A 170 -12.51 0.45 1.88
N ARG A 171 -11.26 0.41 2.37
CA ARG A 171 -10.62 1.53 3.06
C ARG A 171 -9.11 1.51 2.85
N PHE A 172 -8.55 2.69 2.60
CA PHE A 172 -7.11 2.93 2.52
C PHE A 172 -6.75 4.32 3.06
N TYR A 173 -5.93 4.36 4.10
CA TYR A 173 -5.68 5.53 4.94
C TYR A 173 -7.01 6.18 5.39
N TRP A 174 -7.24 7.42 4.97
CA TRP A 174 -8.43 8.24 5.26
C TRP A 174 -9.45 8.26 4.11
N LEU A 175 -9.30 7.37 3.12
CA LEU A 175 -10.26 7.18 2.04
C LEU A 175 -11.02 5.86 2.23
N ALA A 176 -12.31 5.85 1.91
CA ALA A 176 -13.12 4.65 1.91
C ALA A 176 -14.18 4.64 0.80
N VAL A 177 -14.44 3.45 0.28
CA VAL A 177 -15.47 3.16 -0.72
C VAL A 177 -16.17 1.87 -0.32
N ASP A 178 -17.49 1.80 -0.44
CA ASP A 178 -18.24 0.63 0.03
C ASP A 178 -18.17 -0.54 -0.98
N GLU A 179 -18.03 -0.22 -2.27
CA GLU A 179 -17.95 -1.19 -3.37
C GLU A 179 -16.68 -0.97 -4.22
N PRO A 180 -15.49 -1.30 -3.70
CA PRO A 180 -14.25 -1.18 -4.46
C PRO A 180 -14.22 -2.17 -5.63
N LYS A 181 -13.63 -1.76 -6.75
CA LYS A 181 -13.44 -2.60 -7.94
C LYS A 181 -11.97 -2.68 -8.31
N GLN A 182 -11.54 -3.85 -8.77
CA GLN A 182 -10.18 -4.09 -9.23
C GLN A 182 -9.75 -3.01 -10.25
N GLY A 183 -8.51 -2.54 -10.11
CA GLY A 183 -7.93 -1.52 -10.98
C GLY A 183 -8.43 -0.09 -10.74
N GLN A 184 -9.42 0.13 -9.86
CA GLN A 184 -9.83 1.49 -9.50
C GLN A 184 -8.66 2.24 -8.88
N ARG A 185 -8.52 3.51 -9.28
CA ARG A 185 -7.49 4.41 -8.79
C ARG A 185 -8.13 5.66 -8.20
N ILE A 186 -7.73 6.03 -7.00
CA ILE A 186 -8.17 7.26 -6.33
C ILE A 186 -6.92 8.00 -5.84
N VAL A 187 -6.78 9.26 -6.21
CA VAL A 187 -5.73 10.16 -5.71
C VAL A 187 -6.39 11.35 -5.06
N ALA A 188 -6.10 11.54 -3.78
CA ALA A 188 -6.60 12.68 -3.02
C ALA A 188 -5.51 13.27 -2.13
N GLU A 189 -5.54 14.58 -1.94
CA GLU A 189 -4.64 15.29 -1.06
C GLU A 189 -5.40 16.24 -0.14
N ARG A 190 -4.75 16.62 0.97
CA ARG A 190 -5.27 17.57 1.94
C ARG A 190 -4.30 18.71 2.15
N GLN A 191 -4.83 19.93 2.18
CA GLN A 191 -4.06 21.13 2.49
C GLN A 191 -4.93 22.11 3.29
N GLY A 192 -4.55 22.37 4.54
CA GLY A 192 -5.34 23.23 5.43
C GLY A 192 -6.75 22.67 5.67
N GLN A 193 -7.77 23.45 5.31
CA GLN A 193 -9.20 23.10 5.43
C GLN A 193 -9.77 22.43 4.16
N GLU A 194 -8.93 22.08 3.18
CA GLU A 194 -9.37 21.58 1.88
C GLU A 194 -8.86 20.16 1.60
N ILE A 195 -9.74 19.35 1.00
CA ILE A 195 -9.44 18.04 0.41
C ILE A 195 -9.63 18.14 -1.10
N ASN A 196 -8.58 17.88 -1.86
CA ASN A 196 -8.60 17.87 -3.32
C ASN A 196 -8.58 16.43 -3.83
N ILE A 197 -9.63 16.04 -4.56
CA ILE A 197 -9.66 14.79 -5.32
C ILE A 197 -9.05 15.09 -6.69
N LEU A 198 -7.87 14.52 -6.93
CA LEU A 198 -7.10 14.73 -8.15
C LEU A 198 -7.49 13.73 -9.24
N ASP A 199 -7.76 12.49 -8.84
CA ASP A 199 -8.11 11.38 -9.73
C ASP A 199 -9.08 10.45 -9.00
N ALA A 200 -10.16 10.05 -9.67
CA ALA A 200 -11.12 9.08 -9.18
C ALA A 200 -12.05 8.64 -10.32
N PRO A 201 -12.59 7.40 -10.29
CA PRO A 201 -13.64 6.99 -11.22
C PRO A 201 -14.84 7.93 -11.14
N PRO A 202 -15.57 8.17 -12.25
CA PRO A 202 -16.78 8.97 -12.24
C PRO A 202 -17.89 8.30 -11.44
N ALA A 203 -18.77 9.10 -10.83
CA ALA A 203 -19.95 8.64 -10.08
C ALA A 203 -19.62 7.64 -8.96
N LEU A 204 -18.42 7.72 -8.39
CA LEU A 204 -17.99 6.93 -7.25
C LEU A 204 -18.48 7.60 -5.97
N ALA A 205 -19.16 6.83 -5.11
CA ALA A 205 -19.47 7.25 -3.75
C ALA A 205 -18.22 7.12 -2.88
N LEU A 206 -17.54 8.25 -2.67
CA LEU A 206 -16.32 8.32 -1.87
C LEU A 206 -16.65 8.84 -0.46
N ARG A 207 -16.15 8.14 0.55
CA ARG A 207 -16.12 8.59 1.94
C ARG A 207 -14.72 9.08 2.28
N ILE A 208 -14.63 10.30 2.78
CA ILE A 208 -13.41 10.91 3.28
C ILE A 208 -13.50 10.92 4.79
N LEU A 209 -12.64 10.15 5.44
CA LEU A 209 -12.59 9.99 6.89
C LEU A 209 -11.69 11.07 7.49
N LEU A 210 -12.19 11.79 8.48
CA LEU A 210 -11.53 12.99 9.02
C LEU A 210 -11.43 12.94 10.55
N ASP A 211 -10.44 13.62 11.09
CA ASP A 211 -10.34 13.94 12.51
C ASP A 211 -9.59 15.26 12.74
N ASP A 212 -9.60 15.71 14.00
CA ASP A 212 -9.00 16.99 14.41
C ASP A 212 -7.48 17.05 14.32
N ALA A 213 -6.81 15.90 14.15
CA ALA A 213 -5.37 15.90 13.86
C ALA A 213 -5.09 16.22 12.38
N MET A 214 -6.11 16.13 11.52
CA MET A 214 -5.98 16.40 10.09
C MET A 214 -6.41 17.83 9.71
N LEU A 215 -7.54 18.31 10.25
CA LEU A 215 -8.16 19.62 9.95
C LEU A 215 -8.86 20.17 11.21
N ASP A 216 -9.19 21.46 11.21
CA ASP A 216 -10.06 22.07 12.22
C ASP A 216 -11.54 21.82 11.86
N LEU A 217 -12.14 20.82 12.50
CA LEU A 217 -13.54 20.43 12.25
C LEU A 217 -14.57 21.40 12.87
N ASP A 218 -14.10 22.44 13.56
CA ASP A 218 -14.97 23.54 14.03
C ASP A 218 -15.17 24.64 12.98
N LYS A 219 -14.44 24.55 11.87
CA LYS A 219 -14.58 25.39 10.67
C LYS A 219 -15.14 24.59 9.50
N ASP A 220 -15.49 25.30 8.43
CA ASP A 220 -15.90 24.65 7.19
C ASP A 220 -14.73 23.88 6.58
N VAL A 221 -15.02 22.66 6.14
CA VAL A 221 -14.14 21.82 5.33
C VAL A 221 -14.64 21.91 3.89
N ARG A 222 -13.71 22.02 2.94
CA ARG A 222 -13.99 22.06 1.52
C ARG A 222 -13.48 20.77 0.87
N VAL A 223 -14.32 20.14 0.05
CA VAL A 223 -13.91 19.03 -0.82
C VAL A 223 -14.10 19.44 -2.26
N THR A 224 -13.03 19.41 -3.04
CA THR A 224 -13.06 19.71 -4.47
C THR A 224 -12.59 18.53 -5.30
N GLN A 225 -12.98 18.52 -6.57
CA GLN A 225 -12.43 17.65 -7.59
C GLN A 225 -12.17 18.47 -8.85
N GLN A 226 -10.91 18.58 -9.26
CA GLN A 226 -10.50 19.36 -10.44
C GLN A 226 -11.08 20.79 -10.44
N GLY A 227 -11.07 21.45 -9.28
CA GLY A 227 -11.60 22.80 -9.08
C GLY A 227 -13.13 22.89 -8.90
N LYS A 228 -13.88 21.80 -9.13
CA LYS A 228 -15.32 21.75 -8.83
C LYS A 228 -15.53 21.45 -7.35
N GLU A 229 -16.34 22.26 -6.69
CA GLU A 229 -16.78 22.03 -5.32
C GLU A 229 -17.76 20.85 -5.26
N LEU A 230 -17.44 19.85 -4.45
CA LEU A 230 -18.32 18.71 -4.16
C LEU A 230 -18.98 18.83 -2.78
N PHE A 231 -18.32 19.51 -1.84
CA PHE A 231 -18.83 19.76 -0.50
C PHE A 231 -18.16 21.00 0.09
N VAL A 232 -18.94 21.85 0.75
CA VAL A 232 -18.45 22.87 1.69
C VAL A 232 -19.37 22.90 2.90
N GLY A 233 -18.75 22.82 4.08
CA GLY A 233 -19.46 23.01 5.34
C GLY A 233 -18.73 22.38 6.51
N ARG A 234 -19.25 22.63 7.71
CA ARG A 234 -18.74 22.01 8.94
C ARG A 234 -19.05 20.52 8.96
N VAL A 235 -18.07 19.71 9.35
CA VAL A 235 -18.21 18.24 9.42
C VAL A 235 -18.32 17.82 10.88
N PRO A 236 -19.51 17.41 11.36
CA PRO A 236 -19.69 17.07 12.76
C PRO A 236 -18.97 15.77 13.11
N ARG A 237 -18.35 15.77 14.30
CA ARG A 237 -17.82 14.55 14.92
C ARG A 237 -18.98 13.61 15.24
N SER A 238 -18.81 12.32 14.98
CA SER A 238 -19.87 11.31 15.05
C SER A 238 -19.38 10.07 15.78
N LYS A 239 -20.10 9.70 16.85
CA LYS A 239 -19.88 8.45 17.58
C LYS A 239 -19.95 7.25 16.62
N ALA A 240 -20.90 7.24 15.69
CA ALA A 240 -21.05 6.15 14.73
C ALA A 240 -19.85 6.03 13.78
N VAL A 241 -19.23 7.15 13.40
CA VAL A 241 -18.00 7.13 12.58
C VAL A 241 -16.82 6.57 13.38
N ILE A 242 -16.69 6.97 14.65
CA ILE A 242 -15.65 6.44 15.55
C ILE A 242 -15.81 4.94 15.71
N GLU A 243 -17.01 4.47 16.05
CA GLU A 243 -17.30 3.04 16.25
C GLU A 243 -17.01 2.25 14.97
N ARG A 244 -17.50 2.71 13.82
CA ARG A 244 -17.26 2.04 12.54
C ARG A 244 -15.78 1.99 12.17
N THR A 245 -15.05 3.11 12.29
CA THR A 245 -13.64 3.13 11.86
C THR A 245 -12.71 2.37 12.80
N LEU A 246 -13.08 2.22 14.08
CA LEU A 246 -12.43 1.30 15.02
C LEU A 246 -12.79 -0.17 14.79
N GLN A 247 -13.99 -0.46 14.29
CA GLN A 247 -14.39 -1.83 13.91
C GLN A 247 -13.76 -2.25 12.58
N ASP A 248 -13.63 -1.32 11.63
CA ASP A 248 -12.94 -1.57 10.36
C ASP A 248 -11.48 -1.97 10.60
N ARG A 249 -10.86 -1.38 11.64
CA ARG A 249 -9.46 -1.60 12.04
C ARG A 249 -9.32 -1.33 13.52
N TYR A 250 -8.88 -2.31 14.31
CA TYR A 250 -8.68 -2.16 15.76
C TYR A 250 -7.40 -1.38 16.10
N ASP A 251 -7.21 -0.23 15.45
CA ASP A 251 -6.06 0.64 15.54
C ASP A 251 -6.53 2.07 15.92
N PRO A 252 -6.35 2.48 17.19
CA PRO A 252 -6.71 3.83 17.63
C PRO A 252 -5.98 4.95 16.86
N LYS A 253 -4.77 4.67 16.34
CA LYS A 253 -4.03 5.63 15.52
C LYS A 253 -4.63 5.78 14.12
N ALA A 254 -5.50 4.86 13.70
CA ALA A 254 -6.27 4.96 12.48
C ALA A 254 -7.78 5.17 12.75
N ALA A 255 -8.21 5.51 13.96
CA ALA A 255 -9.60 5.88 14.20
C ALA A 255 -9.88 7.30 13.71
N PHE A 256 -11.05 7.52 13.09
CA PHE A 256 -11.49 8.83 12.61
C PHE A 256 -12.78 9.25 13.30
N THR A 257 -12.95 10.56 13.50
CA THR A 257 -14.07 11.10 14.28
C THR A 257 -15.20 11.65 13.44
N ALA A 258 -14.96 11.92 12.16
CA ALA A 258 -15.92 12.54 11.25
C ALA A 258 -15.79 11.95 9.84
N GLU A 259 -16.80 12.15 9.00
CA GLU A 259 -16.72 11.77 7.59
C GLU A 259 -17.45 12.77 6.71
N VAL A 260 -16.95 12.94 5.48
CA VAL A 260 -17.65 13.60 4.39
C VAL A 260 -17.94 12.57 3.31
N LYS A 261 -19.17 12.57 2.79
CA LYS A 261 -19.57 11.74 1.67
C LYS A 261 -19.73 12.62 0.44
N VAL A 262 -19.05 12.26 -0.64
CA VAL A 262 -19.15 12.95 -1.93
C VAL A 262 -19.37 11.94 -3.05
N ILE A 263 -19.99 12.40 -4.14
CA ILE A 263 -20.03 11.67 -5.40
C ILE A 263 -19.04 12.33 -6.34
N THR A 264 -18.08 11.57 -6.85
CA THR A 264 -17.08 12.08 -7.77
C THR A 264 -17.73 12.48 -9.10
N ALA A 265 -17.35 13.64 -9.60
CA ALA A 265 -17.71 14.12 -10.92
C ALA A 265 -16.99 13.31 -12.00
N ALA A 266 -17.54 13.34 -13.22
CA ALA A 266 -16.82 12.86 -14.38
C ALA A 266 -15.58 13.73 -14.61
N ALA A 267 -14.41 13.09 -14.73
CA ALA A 267 -13.22 13.79 -15.18
C ALA A 267 -13.46 14.33 -16.60
N PRO A 268 -13.04 15.56 -16.94
CA PRO A 268 -12.70 15.88 -18.31
C PRO A 268 -11.66 14.85 -18.78
N VAL A 269 -11.70 14.47 -20.05
CA VAL A 269 -10.70 13.58 -20.64
C VAL A 269 -9.34 14.28 -20.58
N LEU A 270 -8.60 14.07 -19.49
CA LEU A 270 -7.19 14.41 -19.38
C LEU A 270 -6.39 13.21 -19.88
N ALA A 271 -5.35 13.48 -20.67
CA ALA A 271 -4.44 12.45 -21.16
C ALA A 271 -3.93 11.61 -19.97
N PRO A 272 -3.85 10.28 -20.11
CA PRO A 272 -3.43 9.42 -19.02
C PRO A 272 -2.06 9.89 -18.51
N ALA A 273 -1.93 9.99 -17.18
CA ALA A 273 -0.61 10.05 -16.55
C ALA A 273 0.21 8.86 -17.08
N PRO A 274 1.53 9.00 -17.28
CA PRO A 274 2.35 7.89 -17.75
C PRO A 274 2.14 6.72 -16.80
N THR A 275 1.45 5.68 -17.28
CA THR A 275 1.39 4.39 -16.61
C THR A 275 2.83 3.92 -16.51
N ALA A 276 3.32 3.71 -15.29
CA ALA A 276 4.60 3.03 -15.11
C ALA A 276 4.52 1.72 -15.90
N PRO A 277 5.55 1.38 -16.71
CA PRO A 277 5.52 0.14 -17.48
C PRO A 277 5.33 -1.02 -16.49
N THR A 278 4.27 -1.81 -16.66
CA THR A 278 4.09 -3.05 -15.91
C THR A 278 5.25 -3.98 -16.24
N ALA A 279 5.92 -4.53 -15.23
CA ALA A 279 6.90 -5.59 -15.45
C ALA A 279 6.20 -6.75 -16.22
N PRO A 280 6.88 -7.41 -17.17
CA PRO A 280 6.31 -8.58 -17.81
C PRO A 280 5.96 -9.62 -16.74
N ALA A 281 4.72 -10.15 -16.79
CA ALA A 281 4.33 -11.26 -15.93
C ALA A 281 5.31 -12.42 -16.15
N ALA A 282 5.78 -13.03 -15.06
CA ALA A 282 6.57 -14.25 -15.17
C ALA A 282 5.74 -15.30 -15.93
N PRO A 283 6.34 -16.10 -16.83
CA PRO A 283 5.62 -17.21 -17.43
C PRO A 283 5.11 -18.12 -16.31
N VAL A 284 3.81 -18.43 -16.33
CA VAL A 284 3.20 -19.39 -15.41
C VAL A 284 3.97 -20.70 -15.56
N ALA A 285 4.72 -21.07 -14.54
CA ALA A 285 5.35 -22.38 -14.52
C ALA A 285 4.24 -23.42 -14.38
N ASP A 286 4.03 -24.22 -15.43
CA ASP A 286 3.23 -25.44 -15.32
C ASP A 286 3.75 -26.25 -14.12
N ALA A 287 2.82 -26.68 -13.26
CA ALA A 287 3.13 -27.53 -12.13
C ALA A 287 3.97 -28.73 -12.60
N PRO A 288 5.03 -29.13 -11.89
CA PRO A 288 5.81 -30.30 -12.29
C PRO A 288 4.88 -31.51 -12.30
N ALA A 289 4.73 -32.11 -13.48
CA ALA A 289 4.04 -33.38 -13.65
C ALA A 289 4.63 -34.38 -12.65
N SER A 290 3.77 -34.89 -11.77
CA SER A 290 4.07 -36.00 -10.87
C SER A 290 4.67 -37.15 -11.67
N SER A 291 5.95 -37.44 -11.43
CA SER A 291 6.58 -38.66 -11.94
C SER A 291 6.03 -39.84 -11.14
N PRO A 292 5.45 -40.88 -11.77
CA PRO A 292 5.10 -42.10 -11.06
C PRO A 292 6.37 -42.90 -10.75
N HIS A 293 6.34 -43.55 -9.59
CA HIS A 293 7.31 -44.52 -9.08
C HIS A 293 7.58 -45.68 -10.04
#